data_AF-A0A318EBW0-F1
#
_entry.id   AF-A0A318EBW0-F1
#
_cell.length_a   1.000
_cell.length_b   1.000
_cell.length_c   1.000
_cell.angle_alpha   90.00
_cell.angle_beta   90.00
_cell.angle_gamma   90.00
#
_symmetry.space_group_name_H-M   'P 1'
#
loop_
_entity.id
_entity.type
_entity.pdbx_description
1 polymer ?
#
loop_
_entity_poly.entity_id
_entity_poly.type
_entity_poly.pdbx_seq_one_letter_code
_entity_poly.pdbx_strand_id
1 'polypeptide(L)'
;MLKPSKKFVHFTIRFILVHILVYIFIGVIFKNFENYVGTLINVDTYYDFKASEPALFRIASVFQIFRGAFFAFILYPFYDTIIKSEYAWQKLFFIIWGFSFIGAAAPIPGSIEGLIYTNTTLVEHAIAFIKYTVEISVFSWFFVKWENRTERDYS
;
A
#
# COMPACT_ATOMS: atom_id res chain seq x y z
N MET A 1 -1.47 -30.18 -11.93
CA MET A 1 -1.89 -29.00 -11.14
C MET A 1 -1.39 -29.15 -9.71
N LEU A 2 -0.39 -28.37 -9.30
CA LEU A 2 0.02 -28.29 -7.89
C LEU A 2 -1.11 -27.58 -7.14
N LYS A 3 -1.78 -28.27 -6.20
CA LYS A 3 -2.76 -27.61 -5.32
C LYS A 3 -2.01 -26.68 -4.37
N PRO A 4 -2.36 -25.39 -4.29
CA PRO A 4 -1.76 -24.49 -3.31
C PRO A 4 -2.01 -25.01 -1.90
N SER A 5 -1.02 -24.85 -1.01
CA SER A 5 -1.15 -25.27 0.39
C SER A 5 -2.25 -24.47 1.08
N LYS A 6 -2.96 -25.06 2.05
CA LYS A 6 -3.98 -24.34 2.84
C LYS A 6 -3.38 -23.09 3.48
N LYS A 7 -2.15 -23.18 4.02
CA LYS A 7 -1.45 -22.03 4.63
C LYS A 7 -1.26 -20.88 3.64
N PHE A 8 -0.83 -21.18 2.41
CA PHE A 8 -0.65 -20.17 1.37
C PHE A 8 -1.96 -19.48 0.98
N VAL A 9 -3.04 -20.24 0.83
CA VAL A 9 -4.35 -19.70 0.46
C VAL A 9 -4.86 -18.72 1.53
N HIS A 10 -4.82 -19.12 2.81
CA HIS A 10 -5.29 -18.25 3.88
C HIS A 10 -4.42 -17.00 4.05
N PHE A 11 -3.10 -17.15 3.98
CA PHE A 11 -2.17 -16.01 4.00
C PHE A 11 -2.53 -15.00 2.90
N THR A 12 -2.74 -15.50 1.68
CA THR A 12 -3.09 -14.68 0.52
C THR A 12 -4.43 -13.97 0.70
N ILE A 13 -5.47 -14.68 1.16
CA ILE A 13 -6.79 -14.07 1.40
C ILE A 13 -6.69 -12.95 2.44
N ARG A 14 -6.02 -13.21 3.58
CA ARG A 14 -5.88 -12.20 4.64
C ARG A 14 -5.08 -11.00 4.17
N PHE A 15 -3.99 -11.23 3.41
CA PHE A 15 -3.20 -10.16 2.83
C PHE A 15 -4.06 -9.27 1.92
N ILE A 16 -4.83 -9.87 1.00
CA ILE A 16 -5.73 -9.16 0.09
C ILE A 16 -6.76 -8.35 0.87
N LEU A 17 -7.39 -8.94 1.88
CA LEU A 17 -8.42 -8.28 2.68
C LEU A 17 -7.85 -7.05 3.41
N VAL A 18 -6.73 -7.22 4.12
CA VAL A 18 -6.10 -6.09 4.83
C VAL A 18 -5.62 -5.02 3.85
N HIS A 19 -5.01 -5.43 2.73
CA HIS A 19 -4.55 -4.52 1.67
C HIS A 19 -5.70 -3.64 1.16
N ILE A 20 -6.83 -4.24 0.79
CA ILE A 20 -7.98 -3.51 0.24
C ILE A 20 -8.61 -2.61 1.30
N LEU A 21 -8.82 -3.12 2.52
CA LEU A 21 -9.46 -2.34 3.58
C LEU A 21 -8.62 -1.11 3.93
N VAL A 22 -7.31 -1.27 4.07
CA VAL A 22 -6.41 -0.15 4.36
C VAL A 22 -6.34 0.83 3.19
N TYR A 23 -6.21 0.33 1.96
CA TYR A 23 -6.22 1.17 0.75
C TYR A 23 -7.49 2.02 0.65
N ILE A 24 -8.67 1.43 0.86
CA ILE A 24 -9.94 2.17 0.81
C ILE A 24 -10.01 3.17 1.96
N PHE A 25 -9.72 2.74 3.19
CA PHE A 25 -9.88 3.58 4.37
C PHE A 25 -8.93 4.79 4.36
N ILE A 26 -7.64 4.55 4.11
CA ILE A 26 -6.64 5.62 4.03
C ILE A 26 -6.88 6.49 2.78
N GLY A 27 -7.28 5.88 1.66
CA GLY A 27 -7.67 6.61 0.46
C GLY A 27 -8.81 7.59 0.69
N VAL A 28 -9.86 7.19 1.42
CA VAL A 28 -10.97 8.07 1.77
C VAL A 28 -10.52 9.19 2.71
N ILE A 29 -9.74 8.89 3.76
CA ILE A 29 -9.24 9.89 4.70
C ILE A 29 -8.41 10.96 3.97
N PHE A 30 -7.43 10.52 3.18
CA PHE A 30 -6.54 11.44 2.50
C PHE A 30 -7.21 12.17 1.35
N LYS A 31 -8.20 11.59 0.67
CA LYS A 31 -9.01 12.34 -0.31
C LYS A 31 -9.72 13.52 0.35
N ASN A 32 -10.32 13.32 1.52
CA ASN A 32 -10.99 14.41 2.24
C ASN A 32 -9.98 15.46 2.73
N PHE A 33 -8.82 15.01 3.23
CA PHE A 33 -7.74 15.90 3.65
C PHE A 33 -7.16 16.72 2.49
N GLU A 34 -6.84 16.08 1.37
CA GLU A 34 -6.33 16.72 0.15
C GLU A 34 -7.33 17.74 -0.41
N ASN A 35 -8.64 17.41 -0.44
CA ASN A 35 -9.68 18.36 -0.85
C ASN A 35 -9.72 19.60 0.06
N TYR A 36 -9.65 19.40 1.38
CA TYR A 36 -9.62 20.50 2.34
C TYR A 36 -8.38 21.37 2.15
N VAL A 37 -7.19 20.77 2.06
CA VAL A 37 -5.95 21.50 1.82
C VAL A 37 -6.00 22.25 0.49
N GLY A 38 -6.44 21.60 -0.60
CA GLY A 38 -6.55 22.20 -1.93
C GLY A 38 -7.41 23.48 -1.95
N THR A 39 -8.52 23.49 -1.21
CA THR A 39 -9.35 24.70 -1.05
C THR A 39 -8.67 25.84 -0.30
N LEU A 40 -7.71 25.55 0.59
CA LEU A 40 -6.97 26.57 1.34
C LEU A 40 -5.84 27.20 0.53
N ILE A 41 -5.21 26.43 -0.35
CA ILE A 41 -4.02 26.87 -1.10
C ILE A 41 -4.35 27.33 -2.53
N ASN A 42 -5.64 27.41 -2.91
CA ASN A 42 -6.11 27.75 -4.27
C ASN A 42 -5.40 26.94 -5.38
N VAL A 43 -5.04 25.69 -5.06
CA VAL A 43 -4.52 24.76 -6.06
C VAL A 43 -5.72 24.05 -6.65
N ASP A 44 -6.20 24.57 -7.79
CA ASP A 44 -7.17 23.88 -8.61
C ASP A 44 -6.51 22.56 -9.06
N THR A 45 -7.08 21.44 -8.63
CA THR A 45 -6.73 20.06 -9.02
C THR A 45 -5.37 19.52 -8.55
N TYR A 46 -5.33 19.12 -7.27
CA TYR A 46 -4.18 18.47 -6.63
C TYR A 46 -3.75 17.11 -7.21
N TYR A 47 -4.50 16.52 -8.16
CA TYR A 47 -4.07 15.33 -8.90
C TYR A 47 -4.83 15.21 -10.22
N ASP A 48 -4.28 15.76 -11.29
CA ASP A 48 -4.75 15.48 -12.65
C ASP A 48 -4.12 14.19 -13.23
N PHE A 49 -4.05 13.13 -12.42
CA PHE A 49 -3.76 11.79 -12.95
C PHE A 49 -5.03 11.27 -13.64
N LYS A 50 -5.24 11.73 -14.87
CA LYS A 50 -6.31 11.32 -15.79
C LYS A 50 -7.72 11.43 -15.19
N ALA A 51 -8.27 12.64 -15.21
CA ALA A 51 -9.72 12.84 -15.16
C ALA A 51 -10.48 12.24 -16.38
N SER A 52 -9.79 11.66 -17.36
CA SER A 52 -10.34 11.42 -18.70
C SER A 52 -10.71 9.97 -19.05
N GLU A 53 -10.52 8.97 -18.16
CA GLU A 53 -10.81 7.56 -18.48
C GLU A 53 -11.74 6.90 -17.44
N PRO A 54 -13.07 7.01 -17.59
CA PRO A 54 -14.02 6.53 -16.60
C PRO A 54 -14.06 4.99 -16.49
N ALA A 55 -13.57 4.23 -17.48
CA ALA A 55 -13.67 2.77 -17.48
C ALA A 55 -12.58 2.10 -16.62
N LEU A 56 -11.31 2.47 -16.80
CA LEU A 56 -10.19 1.89 -16.05
C LEU A 56 -10.23 2.28 -14.57
N PHE A 57 -10.67 3.50 -14.26
CA PHE A 57 -10.83 3.95 -12.88
C PHE A 57 -11.90 3.13 -12.13
N ARG A 58 -12.99 2.74 -12.80
CA ARG A 58 -14.05 1.89 -12.20
C ARG A 58 -13.57 0.49 -11.83
N ILE A 59 -12.54 -0.03 -12.49
CA ILE A 59 -11.94 -1.33 -12.19
C ILE A 59 -10.65 -1.23 -11.37
N ALA A 60 -10.27 -0.04 -10.90
CA ALA A 60 -9.08 0.17 -10.07
C ALA A 60 -9.09 -0.74 -8.82
N SER A 61 -10.25 -0.96 -8.20
CA SER A 61 -10.40 -1.87 -7.06
C SER A 61 -10.07 -3.33 -7.40
N VAL A 62 -10.34 -3.78 -8.63
CA VAL A 62 -9.98 -5.13 -9.10
C VAL A 62 -8.47 -5.25 -9.22
N PHE A 63 -7.79 -4.22 -9.72
CA PHE A 63 -6.33 -4.19 -9.74
C PHE A 63 -5.73 -4.21 -8.33
N GLN A 64 -6.41 -3.66 -7.31
CA GLN A 64 -5.96 -3.78 -5.93
C GLN A 64 -6.04 -5.21 -5.40
N ILE A 65 -7.06 -5.98 -5.78
CA ILE A 65 -7.15 -7.41 -5.45
C ILE A 65 -5.96 -8.15 -6.06
N PHE A 66 -5.70 -7.94 -7.35
CA PHE A 66 -4.59 -8.58 -8.06
C PHE A 66 -3.24 -8.19 -7.45
N ARG A 67 -3.04 -6.90 -7.14
CA ARG A 67 -1.80 -6.40 -6.52
C ARG A 67 -1.58 -7.02 -5.14
N GLY A 68 -2.62 -7.10 -4.31
CA GLY A 68 -2.56 -7.76 -3.01
C GLY A 68 -2.18 -9.23 -3.13
N ALA A 69 -2.79 -9.95 -4.08
CA ALA A 69 -2.47 -11.36 -4.35
C ALA A 69 -1.00 -11.54 -4.81
N PHE A 70 -0.54 -10.67 -5.71
CA PHE A 70 0.83 -10.69 -6.22
C PHE A 70 1.86 -10.43 -5.11
N PHE A 71 1.62 -9.44 -4.25
CA PHE A 71 2.49 -9.17 -3.11
C PHE A 71 2.49 -10.32 -2.09
N ALA A 72 1.33 -10.93 -1.83
CA ALA A 72 1.27 -12.11 -0.99
C ALA A 72 2.09 -13.27 -1.57
N PHE A 73 2.02 -13.50 -2.88
CA PHE A 73 2.82 -14.51 -3.57
C PHE A 73 4.33 -14.26 -3.43
N ILE A 74 4.78 -13.01 -3.57
CA ILE A 74 6.19 -12.63 -3.41
C ILE A 74 6.66 -12.76 -1.96
N LEU A 75 5.83 -12.38 -0.99
CA LEU A 75 6.21 -12.34 0.42
C LEU A 75 6.11 -13.70 1.11
N TYR A 76 5.25 -14.60 0.63
CA TYR A 76 5.04 -15.90 1.28
C TYR A 76 6.30 -16.77 1.42
N PRO A 77 7.22 -16.86 0.44
CA PRO A 77 8.50 -17.55 0.63
C PRO A 77 9.33 -17.02 1.80
N PHE A 78 9.12 -15.77 2.21
CA PHE A 78 9.81 -15.12 3.32
C PHE A 78 8.97 -15.07 4.60
N TYR A 79 7.92 -15.90 4.69
CA TYR A 79 7.00 -15.92 5.83
C TYR A 79 7.74 -16.03 7.17
N ASP A 80 8.65 -17.00 7.30
CA ASP A 80 9.33 -17.22 8.58
C ASP A 80 10.38 -16.13 8.90
N THR A 81 10.96 -15.52 7.87
CA THR A 81 11.99 -14.47 8.01
C THR A 81 11.40 -13.09 8.30
N ILE A 82 10.24 -12.78 7.71
CA ILE A 82 9.59 -11.47 7.82
C ILE A 82 8.44 -11.57 8.82
N ILE A 83 7.44 -12.41 8.55
CA ILE A 83 6.15 -12.42 9.24
C ILE A 83 6.24 -13.11 10.61
N LYS A 84 6.96 -14.23 10.71
CA LYS A 84 7.14 -14.98 11.98
C LYS A 84 8.36 -14.55 12.79
N SER A 85 8.84 -13.32 12.57
CA SER A 85 10.09 -12.87 13.15
C SER A 85 9.90 -11.79 14.20
N GLU A 86 10.93 -11.56 15.03
CA GLU A 86 10.97 -10.37 15.85
C GLU A 86 10.93 -9.12 14.97
N TYR A 87 10.18 -8.10 15.42
CA TYR A 87 9.95 -6.86 14.69
C TYR A 87 9.30 -7.06 13.30
N ALA A 88 8.47 -8.09 13.15
CA ALA A 88 7.84 -8.46 11.88
C ALA A 88 7.12 -7.29 11.17
N TRP A 89 6.36 -6.48 11.91
CA TRP A 89 5.63 -5.36 11.31
C TRP A 89 6.57 -4.24 10.84
N GLN A 90 7.66 -3.98 11.56
CA GLN A 90 8.68 -3.02 11.13
C GLN A 90 9.43 -3.53 9.91
N LYS A 91 9.81 -4.81 9.86
CA LYS A 91 10.46 -5.41 8.70
C LYS A 91 9.59 -5.30 7.46
N LEU A 92 8.31 -5.67 7.58
CA LEU A 92 7.34 -5.55 6.49
C LEU A 92 7.17 -4.08 6.06
N PHE A 93 7.05 -3.17 7.03
CA PHE A 93 6.97 -1.73 6.77
C PHE A 93 8.18 -1.23 5.99
N PHE A 94 9.40 -1.44 6.48
CA PHE A 94 10.61 -0.90 5.85
C PHE A 94 10.91 -1.52 4.49
N ILE A 95 10.56 -2.79 4.26
CA ILE A 95 10.65 -3.40 2.93
C ILE A 95 9.72 -2.68 1.96
N ILE A 96 8.42 -2.60 2.28
CA ILE A 96 7.45 -1.99 1.36
C ILE A 96 7.75 -0.49 1.19
N TRP A 97 7.96 0.23 2.28
CA TRP A 97 8.23 1.66 2.30
C TRP A 97 9.55 2.00 1.61
N GLY A 98 10.63 1.27 1.90
CA GLY A 98 11.95 1.50 1.34
C GLY A 98 11.97 1.31 -0.18
N PHE A 99 11.40 0.22 -0.68
CA PHE A 99 11.29 0.01 -2.13
C PHE A 99 10.31 0.97 -2.82
N SER A 100 9.30 1.48 -2.10
CA SER A 100 8.32 2.42 -2.69
C SER A 100 8.84 3.85 -2.82
N PHE A 101 9.69 4.31 -1.90
CA PHE A 101 10.11 5.71 -1.84
C PHE A 101 11.59 5.94 -2.13
N ILE A 102 12.44 5.03 -1.69
CA ILE A 102 13.89 5.13 -1.89
C ILE A 102 14.29 4.35 -3.14
N GLY A 103 13.80 3.11 -3.27
CA GLY A 103 14.06 2.23 -4.41
C GLY A 103 13.05 2.37 -5.55
N ALA A 104 12.32 3.48 -5.61
CA ALA A 104 11.29 3.69 -6.63
C ALA A 104 11.92 3.65 -8.03
N ALA A 105 11.38 2.82 -8.92
CA ALA A 105 11.87 2.73 -10.31
C ALA A 105 11.24 3.79 -11.24
N ALA A 106 10.20 4.47 -10.77
CA ALA A 106 9.47 5.49 -11.51
C ALA A 106 9.26 6.72 -10.63
N PRO A 107 9.21 7.93 -11.23
CA PRO A 107 9.00 9.16 -10.48
C PRO A 107 7.56 9.24 -9.98
N ILE A 108 7.37 8.92 -8.70
CA ILE A 108 6.07 8.97 -8.02
C ILE A 108 6.11 10.08 -6.96
N PRO A 109 5.05 10.88 -6.78
CA PRO A 109 4.97 11.86 -5.71
C PRO A 109 5.31 11.25 -4.33
N GLY A 110 6.16 11.95 -3.58
CA GLY A 110 6.73 11.50 -2.30
C GLY A 110 7.99 10.63 -2.38
N SER A 111 8.37 10.11 -3.55
CA SER A 111 9.63 9.35 -3.74
C SER A 111 10.83 10.25 -4.06
N ILE A 112 12.04 9.71 -3.94
CA ILE A 112 13.29 10.38 -4.36
C ILE A 112 13.22 10.71 -5.86
N GLU A 113 12.86 9.73 -6.69
CA GLU A 113 12.72 9.91 -8.13
C GLU A 113 11.68 10.98 -8.48
N GLY A 114 10.59 11.03 -7.72
CA GLY A 114 9.59 12.07 -7.88
C GLY A 114 10.18 13.47 -7.66
N LEU A 115 10.94 13.66 -6.58
CA LEU A 115 11.54 14.94 -6.24
C LEU A 115 12.55 15.43 -7.30
N ILE A 116 13.20 14.49 -8.01
CA ILE A 116 14.21 14.81 -9.02
C ILE A 116 13.57 15.08 -10.39
N TYR A 117 12.54 14.32 -10.76
CA TYR A 117 12.07 14.24 -12.15
C TYR A 117 10.65 14.78 -12.39
N THR A 118 9.95 15.32 -11.40
CA THR A 118 8.62 15.93 -11.60
C THR A 118 8.58 17.41 -11.25
N ASN A 119 7.60 18.12 -11.79
CA ASN A 119 7.29 19.51 -11.43
C ASN A 119 6.35 19.61 -10.21
N THR A 120 6.19 18.52 -9.47
CA THR A 120 5.30 18.42 -8.31
C THR A 120 5.89 19.26 -7.16
N THR A 121 5.06 20.04 -6.49
CA THR A 121 5.49 20.94 -5.42
C THR A 121 5.96 20.17 -4.17
N LEU A 122 6.78 20.80 -3.32
CA LEU A 122 7.22 20.17 -2.07
C LEU A 122 6.05 19.81 -1.14
N VAL A 123 4.98 20.60 -1.15
CA VAL A 123 3.75 20.31 -0.39
C VAL A 123 3.06 19.06 -0.94
N GLU A 124 2.99 18.94 -2.27
CA GLU A 124 2.47 17.75 -2.95
C GLU A 124 3.24 16.49 -2.62
N HIS A 125 4.56 16.57 -2.68
CA HIS A 125 5.43 15.47 -2.24
C HIS A 125 5.22 15.10 -0.78
N ALA A 126 5.13 16.08 0.11
CA ALA A 126 4.99 15.82 1.55
C ALA A 126 3.68 15.10 1.88
N ILE A 127 2.56 15.55 1.32
CA ILE A 127 1.25 14.91 1.56
C ILE A 127 1.22 13.51 0.97
N ALA A 128 1.74 13.30 -0.26
CA ALA A 128 1.83 11.97 -0.87
C ALA A 128 2.68 11.03 -0.01
N PHE A 129 3.84 11.52 0.44
CA PHE A 129 4.75 10.77 1.28
C PHE A 129 4.10 10.38 2.62
N ILE A 130 3.44 11.32 3.30
CA ILE A 130 2.73 11.06 4.56
C ILE A 130 1.60 10.04 4.34
N LYS A 131 0.81 10.22 3.28
CA LYS A 131 -0.31 9.32 2.92
C LYS A 131 0.15 7.87 2.80
N TYR A 132 1.10 7.59 1.92
CA TYR A 132 1.51 6.19 1.72
C TYR A 132 2.36 5.68 2.89
N THR A 133 3.09 6.53 3.60
CA THR A 133 3.78 6.11 4.84
C THR A 133 2.78 5.64 5.89
N VAL A 134 1.69 6.38 6.11
CA VAL A 134 0.60 5.96 7.00
C VAL A 134 -0.08 4.70 6.47
N GLU A 135 -0.38 4.63 5.18
CA GLU A 135 -0.99 3.45 4.54
C GLU A 135 -0.16 2.18 4.79
N ILE A 136 1.14 2.22 4.46
CA ILE A 136 2.05 1.09 4.61
C ILE A 136 2.24 0.72 6.09
N SER A 137 2.31 1.70 6.98
CA SER A 137 2.43 1.47 8.43
C SER A 137 1.21 0.74 8.98
N VAL A 138 0.02 1.25 8.68
CA VAL A 138 -1.26 0.69 9.11
C VAL A 138 -1.44 -0.71 8.54
N PHE A 139 -1.18 -0.89 7.25
CA PHE A 139 -1.20 -2.19 6.58
C PHE A 139 -0.27 -3.19 7.29
N SER A 140 1.00 -2.83 7.46
CA SER A 140 2.02 -3.73 8.01
C SER A 140 1.68 -4.16 9.44
N TRP A 141 1.22 -3.21 10.26
CA TRP A 141 0.81 -3.48 11.63
C TRP A 141 -0.42 -4.39 11.70
N PHE A 142 -1.50 -4.06 10.97
CA PHE A 142 -2.73 -4.85 11.00
C PHE A 142 -2.52 -6.25 10.46
N PHE A 143 -1.81 -6.38 9.34
CA PHE A 143 -1.57 -7.67 8.70
C PHE A 143 -0.77 -8.61 9.60
N VAL A 144 0.38 -8.15 10.12
CA VAL A 144 1.21 -8.96 11.02
C VAL A 144 0.47 -9.30 12.31
N LYS A 145 -0.28 -8.34 12.87
CA LYS A 145 -1.09 -8.59 14.08
C LYS A 145 -2.20 -9.62 13.84
N TRP A 146 -2.81 -9.63 12.65
CA TRP A 146 -3.77 -10.66 12.27
C TRP A 146 -3.08 -12.02 12.17
N GLU A 147 -2.01 -12.12 11.37
CA GLU A 147 -1.30 -13.39 11.16
C GLU A 147 -0.84 -14.03 12.47
N ASN A 148 -0.24 -13.24 13.37
CA ASN A 148 0.22 -13.70 14.67
C ASN A 148 -0.91 -14.17 15.61
N ARG A 149 -2.15 -13.68 15.43
CA ARG A 149 -3.31 -14.17 16.20
C ARG A 149 -3.83 -15.51 15.68
N THR A 150 -3.81 -15.69 14.37
CA THR A 150 -4.36 -16.85 13.66
C THR A 150 -3.42 -18.04 13.55
N GLU A 151 -2.19 -17.94 14.05
CA GLU A 151 -1.27 -19.09 14.14
C GLU A 151 -1.82 -20.22 15.05
N ARG A 152 -2.84 -19.93 15.88
CA ARG A 152 -3.63 -20.94 16.62
C ARG A 152 -4.52 -21.82 15.76
N ASP A 153 -4.79 -21.46 14.51
CA ASP A 153 -5.75 -22.16 13.65
C ASP A 153 -5.11 -23.26 12.78
N TYR A 154 -3.77 -23.37 12.79
CA TYR A 154 -3.01 -24.36 12.00
C TYR A 154 -2.25 -25.38 12.84
N SER A 155 -2.24 -25.25 14.16
CA SER A 155 -1.69 -26.21 15.11
C SER A 155 -2.70 -27.32 15.42
#